data_AF-A0A061NBG0-F1
#
_entry.id   AF-A0A061NBG0-F1
#
_cell.length_a   1.000
_cell.length_b   1.000
_cell.length_c   1.000
_cell.angle_alpha   90.00
_cell.angle_beta   90.00
_cell.angle_gamma   90.00
#
_symmetry.space_group_name_H-M   'P 1'
#
loop_
_entity.id
_entity.type
_entity.pdbx_description
1 polymer ?
#
loop_
_entity_poly.entity_id
_entity_poly.type
_entity_poly.pdbx_seq_one_letter_code
_entity_poly.pdbx_strand_id
1 'polypeptide(L)'
;MNRSLREVHKQQPDLLKMGTFTALAIAIHNFPEGIATFASALHDPTLGIAIAIAVAIHNIPEGIAVSVPVYFATGSRKKAFKLSFLSGLAEPLGAVVAFLFLMPYLNEMMFGFIFAAVAGIMVFISLDELLPAAREYDEGHSTIYGVVFGMAIMAVSIILFM
;
A
#
# COMPACT_ATOMS: atom_id res chain seq x y z
N MET A 1 27.77 0.00 -27.06
CA MET A 1 26.71 -0.35 -26.10
C MET A 1 26.34 0.85 -25.22
N ASN A 2 25.74 1.92 -25.78
CA ASN A 2 25.37 3.09 -24.95
C ASN A 2 24.34 4.08 -25.56
N ARG A 3 23.59 3.67 -26.60
CA ARG A 3 22.48 4.48 -27.15
C ARG A 3 21.10 4.00 -26.68
N SER A 4 20.92 2.71 -26.40
CA SER A 4 19.64 2.14 -25.95
C SER A 4 19.18 2.64 -24.57
N LEU A 5 20.10 2.82 -23.61
CA LEU A 5 19.74 3.29 -22.26
C LEU A 5 19.35 4.77 -22.19
N ARG A 6 19.74 5.59 -23.18
CA ARG A 6 19.40 7.02 -23.21
C ARG A 6 18.04 7.30 -23.87
N GLU A 7 17.56 6.41 -24.75
CA GLU A 7 16.22 6.50 -25.32
C GLU A 7 15.13 6.08 -24.33
N VAL A 8 15.45 5.17 -23.40
CA VAL A 8 14.57 4.74 -22.29
C VAL A 8 14.25 5.88 -21.33
N HIS A 9 15.07 6.94 -21.31
CA HIS A 9 14.94 8.07 -20.38
C HIS A 9 14.13 9.25 -20.91
N LYS A 10 13.44 9.09 -22.04
CA LYS A 10 12.39 10.02 -22.43
C LYS A 10 11.34 9.93 -21.32
N GLN A 11 11.20 10.98 -20.51
CA GLN A 11 10.24 11.03 -19.40
C GLN A 11 8.93 10.40 -19.87
N GLN A 12 8.59 9.21 -19.36
CA GLN A 12 7.37 8.52 -19.72
C GLN A 12 6.27 9.13 -18.85
N PRO A 13 5.47 10.08 -19.39
CA PRO A 13 4.52 10.83 -18.58
C PRO A 13 3.48 9.91 -17.96
N ASP A 14 3.15 8.81 -18.63
CA ASP A 14 2.17 7.82 -18.19
C ASP A 14 2.67 7.04 -16.96
N LEU A 15 3.94 6.60 -16.94
CA LEU A 15 4.55 5.98 -15.76
C LEU A 15 4.66 6.95 -14.58
N LEU A 16 5.00 8.22 -14.84
CA LEU A 16 5.08 9.21 -13.77
C LEU A 16 3.70 9.45 -13.18
N LYS A 17 2.68 9.59 -14.05
CA LYS A 17 1.28 9.73 -13.66
C LYS A 17 0.86 8.54 -12.81
N MET A 18 1.04 7.31 -13.31
CA MET A 18 0.74 6.07 -12.59
C MET A 18 1.40 6.06 -11.20
N GLY A 19 2.73 6.23 -11.13
CA GLY A 19 3.44 6.24 -9.85
C GLY A 19 2.98 7.33 -8.88
N THR A 20 2.58 8.50 -9.37
CA THR A 20 2.00 9.57 -8.53
C THR A 20 0.58 9.29 -8.06
N PHE A 21 -0.27 8.69 -8.89
CA PHE A 21 -1.61 8.28 -8.51
C PHE A 21 -1.57 7.12 -7.52
N THR A 22 -0.74 6.12 -7.77
CA THR A 22 -0.49 5.01 -6.85
C THR A 22 0.03 5.52 -5.50
N ALA A 23 0.94 6.50 -5.47
CA ALA A 23 1.40 7.11 -4.22
C ALA A 23 0.27 7.79 -3.43
N LEU A 24 -0.62 8.52 -4.11
CA LEU A 24 -1.76 9.16 -3.47
C LEU A 24 -2.77 8.14 -2.95
N ALA A 25 -3.07 7.12 -3.75
CA ALA A 25 -3.97 6.04 -3.37
C ALA A 25 -3.47 5.31 -2.12
N ILE A 26 -2.19 4.92 -2.12
CA ILE A 26 -1.54 4.29 -0.96
C ILE A 26 -1.55 5.25 0.24
N ALA A 27 -1.22 6.54 0.07
CA ALA A 27 -1.30 7.49 1.19
C ALA A 27 -2.71 7.56 1.81
N ILE A 28 -3.76 7.49 0.99
CA ILE A 28 -5.15 7.47 1.47
C ILE A 28 -5.46 6.16 2.20
N HIS A 29 -4.89 5.04 1.78
CA HIS A 29 -5.07 3.73 2.42
C HIS A 29 -4.33 3.59 3.74
N ASN A 30 -3.07 4.02 3.77
CA ASN A 30 -2.21 3.87 4.95
C ASN A 30 -2.71 4.74 6.10
N PHE A 31 -3.50 5.79 5.84
CA PHE A 31 -4.10 6.59 6.90
C PHE A 31 -5.09 5.79 7.78
N PRO A 32 -6.17 5.17 7.24
CA PRO A 32 -7.00 4.23 8.00
C PRO A 32 -6.23 3.05 8.61
N GLU A 33 -5.21 2.53 7.91
CA GLU A 33 -4.37 1.44 8.41
C GLU A 33 -3.62 1.86 9.68
N GLY A 34 -3.03 3.06 9.70
CA GLY A 34 -2.38 3.60 10.89
C GLY A 34 -3.33 3.79 12.07
N ILE A 35 -4.58 4.18 11.81
CA ILE A 35 -5.63 4.21 12.84
C ILE A 35 -5.88 2.80 13.38
N ALA A 36 -6.04 1.81 12.50
CA ALA A 36 -6.31 0.42 12.88
C ALA A 36 -5.15 -0.20 13.67
N THR A 37 -3.91 0.00 13.24
CA THR A 37 -2.70 -0.46 13.92
C THR A 37 -2.59 0.16 15.32
N PHE A 38 -2.81 1.48 15.45
CA PHE A 38 -2.81 2.13 16.75
C PHE A 38 -3.92 1.62 17.67
N ALA A 39 -5.15 1.54 17.14
CA ALA A 39 -6.32 1.16 17.92
C ALA A 39 -6.23 -0.30 18.39
N SER A 40 -5.67 -1.21 17.57
CA SER A 40 -5.42 -2.60 17.96
C SER A 40 -4.36 -2.73 19.07
N ALA A 41 -3.29 -1.93 19.01
CA ALA A 41 -2.28 -1.89 20.07
C ALA A 41 -2.82 -1.34 21.41
N LEU A 42 -3.80 -0.43 21.37
CA LEU A 42 -4.50 0.01 22.59
C LEU A 42 -5.40 -1.07 23.17
N HIS A 43 -6.03 -1.88 22.32
CA HIS A 43 -6.96 -2.94 22.76
C HIS A 43 -6.21 -4.14 23.35
N ASP A 44 -5.19 -4.64 22.65
CA ASP A 44 -4.29 -5.69 23.12
C ASP A 44 -2.88 -5.46 22.55
N PRO A 45 -1.88 -5.14 23.39
CA PRO A 45 -0.51 -4.90 22.93
C PRO A 45 0.12 -6.08 22.16
N THR A 46 -0.24 -7.32 22.49
CA THR A 46 0.27 -8.51 21.81
C THR A 46 -0.28 -8.57 20.39
N LEU A 47 -1.58 -8.35 20.24
CA LEU A 47 -2.25 -8.25 18.94
C LEU A 47 -1.71 -7.05 18.15
N GLY A 48 -1.50 -5.91 18.80
CA GLY A 48 -0.92 -4.71 18.19
C GLY A 48 0.47 -4.94 17.61
N ILE A 49 1.35 -5.66 18.31
CA ILE A 49 2.67 -6.03 17.79
C ILE A 49 2.53 -6.94 16.57
N ALA A 50 1.64 -7.94 16.62
CA ALA A 50 1.40 -8.84 15.50
C ALA A 50 0.90 -8.07 14.26
N ILE A 51 -0.06 -7.16 14.44
CA ILE A 51 -0.59 -6.31 13.37
C ILE A 51 0.49 -5.37 12.84
N ALA A 52 1.25 -4.70 13.71
CA ALA A 52 2.33 -3.81 13.29
C ALA A 52 3.38 -4.53 12.42
N ILE A 53 3.73 -5.78 12.75
CA ILE A 53 4.62 -6.60 11.92
C ILE A 53 3.96 -6.95 10.59
N ALA A 54 2.69 -7.35 10.59
CA ALA A 54 1.96 -7.67 9.37
C ALA A 54 1.88 -6.46 8.43
N VAL A 55 1.56 -5.28 8.96
CA VAL A 55 1.52 -4.00 8.25
C VAL A 55 2.91 -3.62 7.71
N ALA A 56 3.96 -3.76 8.52
CA ALA A 56 5.33 -3.50 8.06
C ALA A 56 5.72 -4.37 6.84
N ILE A 57 5.28 -5.62 6.81
CA ILE A 57 5.49 -6.51 5.66
C ILE A 57 4.61 -6.09 4.47
N HIS A 58 3.36 -5.69 4.71
CA HIS A 58 2.43 -5.22 3.68
C HIS A 58 2.90 -3.95 2.96
N ASN A 59 3.51 -3.02 3.71
CA ASN A 59 4.03 -1.76 3.20
C ASN A 59 5.23 -1.92 2.24
N ILE A 60 5.93 -3.07 2.25
CA ILE A 60 7.06 -3.32 1.34
C ILE A 60 6.57 -3.40 -0.12
N PRO A 61 5.62 -4.29 -0.47
CA PRO A 61 4.96 -4.30 -1.78
C PRO A 61 4.41 -2.93 -2.21
N GLU A 62 3.73 -2.21 -1.32
CA GLU A 62 3.17 -0.88 -1.61
C GLU A 62 4.25 0.14 -1.97
N GLY A 63 5.32 0.18 -1.18
CA GLY A 63 6.45 1.07 -1.45
C GLY A 63 7.12 0.78 -2.79
N ILE A 64 7.18 -0.50 -3.18
CA ILE A 64 7.66 -0.93 -4.50
C ILE A 64 6.68 -0.47 -5.60
N ALA A 65 5.37 -0.62 -5.41
CA ALA A 65 4.34 -0.20 -6.35
C ALA A 65 4.40 1.31 -6.67
N VAL A 66 4.76 2.14 -5.68
CA VAL A 66 5.04 3.57 -5.91
C VAL A 66 6.40 3.80 -6.55
N SER A 67 7.45 3.20 -5.99
CA SER A 67 8.83 3.57 -6.31
C SER A 67 9.27 3.15 -7.71
N VAL A 68 8.85 1.97 -8.17
CA VAL A 68 9.22 1.39 -9.47
C VAL A 68 8.79 2.28 -10.65
N PRO A 69 7.51 2.63 -10.81
CA PRO A 69 7.08 3.46 -11.93
C PRO A 69 7.67 4.88 -11.89
N VAL A 70 7.80 5.48 -10.71
CA VAL A 70 8.46 6.79 -10.56
C VAL A 70 9.93 6.72 -10.96
N TYR A 71 10.63 5.64 -10.59
CA TYR A 71 12.01 5.43 -10.99
C TYR A 71 12.15 5.26 -12.50
N PHE A 72 11.33 4.42 -13.13
CA PHE A 72 11.39 4.22 -14.59
C PHE A 72 10.98 5.48 -15.36
N ALA A 73 10.06 6.29 -14.85
CA ALA A 73 9.68 7.55 -15.48
C ALA A 73 10.73 8.67 -15.34
N THR A 74 11.48 8.70 -14.23
CA THR A 74 12.35 9.85 -13.89
C THR A 74 13.84 9.53 -13.86
N GLY A 75 14.22 8.26 -13.73
CA GLY A 75 15.57 7.78 -13.41
C GLY A 75 16.10 8.12 -12.03
N SER A 76 15.31 8.77 -11.19
CA SER A 76 15.79 9.30 -9.92
C SER A 76 15.33 8.42 -8.77
N ARG A 77 16.25 7.63 -8.21
CA ARG A 77 16.00 6.85 -6.99
C ARG A 77 15.54 7.74 -5.83
N LYS A 78 16.07 8.97 -5.74
CA LYS A 78 15.67 9.95 -4.73
C LYS A 78 14.21 10.38 -4.87
N LYS A 79 13.72 10.59 -6.11
CA LYS A 79 12.31 10.94 -6.34
C LYS A 79 11.39 9.77 -6.00
N ALA A 80 11.73 8.57 -6.45
CA ALA A 80 10.99 7.34 -6.12
C ALA A 80 10.89 7.11 -4.62
N PHE A 81 12.04 7.13 -3.92
CA PHE A 81 12.08 7.00 -2.47
C PHE A 81 11.29 8.10 -1.76
N LYS A 82 11.46 9.37 -2.15
CA LYS A 82 10.75 10.48 -1.51
C LYS A 82 9.24 10.32 -1.63
N LEU A 83 8.74 9.92 -2.80
CA LEU A 83 7.30 9.78 -3.00
C LEU A 83 6.72 8.62 -2.20
N SER A 84 7.38 7.46 -2.22
CA SER A 84 6.99 6.29 -1.42
C SER A 84 7.11 6.54 0.09
N PHE A 85 8.14 7.27 0.53
CA PHE A 85 8.28 7.66 1.94
C PHE A 85 7.16 8.60 2.36
N LEU A 86 6.83 9.60 1.54
CA LEU A 86 5.76 10.55 1.83
C LEU A 86 4.38 9.87 1.88
N SER A 87 4.11 8.87 1.04
CA SER A 87 2.88 8.09 1.13
C SER A 87 2.84 7.26 2.42
N GLY A 88 3.95 6.62 2.79
CA GLY A 88 4.05 5.85 4.02
C GLY A 88 3.90 6.67 5.31
N LEU A 89 4.22 7.98 5.29
CA LEU A 89 3.99 8.86 6.44
C LEU A 89 2.49 9.04 6.79
N ALA A 90 1.57 8.64 5.91
CA ALA A 90 0.15 8.66 6.21
C ALA A 90 -0.22 7.71 7.37
N GLU A 91 0.51 6.62 7.54
CA GLU A 91 0.28 5.64 8.62
C GLU A 91 0.56 6.23 10.03
N PRO A 92 1.77 6.75 10.34
CA PRO A 92 2.00 7.39 11.63
C PRO A 92 1.11 8.61 11.82
N LEU A 93 0.74 9.32 10.75
CA LEU A 93 -0.23 10.42 10.84
C LEU A 93 -1.62 9.91 11.26
N GLY A 94 -2.09 8.80 10.68
CA GLY A 94 -3.33 8.13 11.07
C GLY A 94 -3.32 7.72 12.55
N ALA A 95 -2.23 7.10 13.01
CA ALA A 95 -2.06 6.73 14.41
C ALA A 95 -2.12 7.95 15.36
N VAL A 96 -1.45 9.06 14.99
CA VAL A 96 -1.49 10.31 15.77
C VAL A 96 -2.90 10.92 15.80
N VAL A 97 -3.60 10.94 14.67
CA VAL A 97 -4.99 11.40 14.61
C VAL A 97 -5.90 10.52 15.46
N ALA A 98 -5.68 9.20 15.44
CA ALA A 98 -6.41 8.26 16.27
C ALA A 98 -6.22 8.56 17.77
N PHE A 99 -4.97 8.74 18.19
CA PHE A 99 -4.62 9.09 19.55
C PHE A 99 -5.25 10.41 20.02
N LEU A 100 -5.17 11.47 19.19
CA LEU A 100 -5.63 12.80 19.59
C LEU A 100 -7.15 12.97 19.54
N PHE A 101 -7.82 12.34 18.57
CA PHE A 101 -9.22 12.66 18.26
C PHE A 101 -10.17 11.48 18.35
N LEU A 102 -9.73 10.26 18.01
CA LEU A 102 -10.62 9.10 18.00
C LEU A 102 -10.64 8.33 19.32
N MET A 103 -9.61 8.44 20.17
CA MET A 103 -9.47 7.66 21.40
C MET A 103 -10.75 7.60 22.26
N PRO A 104 -11.49 8.71 22.53
CA PRO A 104 -12.71 8.67 23.34
C PRO A 104 -13.89 7.92 22.68
N TYR A 105 -13.81 7.69 21.36
CA TYR A 105 -14.86 7.13 20.53
C TYR A 105 -14.52 5.73 19.99
N LEU A 106 -13.32 5.20 20.28
CA LEU A 106 -12.90 3.86 19.89
C LEU A 106 -13.68 2.81 20.70
N ASN A 107 -14.77 2.32 20.12
CA ASN A 107 -15.56 1.19 20.59
C ASN A 107 -15.64 0.12 19.50
N GLU A 108 -16.17 -1.07 19.81
CA GLU A 108 -16.23 -2.21 18.87
C GLU A 108 -16.90 -1.85 17.53
N MET A 109 -17.94 -1.01 17.55
CA MET A 109 -18.61 -0.55 16.33
C MET A 109 -17.68 0.33 15.48
N MET A 110 -16.97 1.26 16.10
CA MET A 110 -16.00 2.13 15.41
C MET A 110 -14.83 1.32 14.84
N PHE A 111 -14.33 0.32 15.57
CA PHE A 111 -13.35 -0.62 15.05
C PHE A 111 -13.87 -1.33 13.80
N GLY A 112 -15.11 -1.83 13.83
CA GLY A 112 -15.75 -2.45 12.68
C GLY A 112 -15.80 -1.52 11.45
N PHE A 113 -16.16 -0.25 11.64
CA PHE A 113 -16.16 0.74 10.55
C PHE A 113 -14.76 1.04 10.02
N ILE A 114 -13.76 1.18 10.89
CA ILE A 114 -12.36 1.43 10.49
C ILE A 114 -11.83 0.25 9.66
N PHE A 115 -11.97 -0.99 10.17
CA PHE A 115 -11.51 -2.17 9.45
C PHE A 115 -12.27 -2.38 8.13
N ALA A 116 -13.58 -2.10 8.10
CA ALA A 116 -14.35 -2.16 6.85
C ALA A 116 -13.87 -1.11 5.84
N ALA A 117 -13.53 0.10 6.28
CA ALA A 117 -12.99 1.14 5.42
C ALA A 117 -11.59 0.76 4.88
N VAL A 118 -10.69 0.26 5.74
CA VAL A 118 -9.36 -0.24 5.35
C VAL A 118 -9.51 -1.33 4.29
N ALA A 119 -10.32 -2.36 4.56
CA ALA A 119 -10.53 -3.48 3.64
C ALA A 119 -11.16 -3.03 2.31
N GLY A 120 -12.18 -2.17 2.37
CA GLY A 120 -12.88 -1.68 1.17
C GLY A 120 -11.98 -0.84 0.27
N ILE A 121 -11.21 0.09 0.84
CA ILE A 121 -10.23 0.89 0.09
C ILE A 121 -9.18 -0.03 -0.54
N MET A 122 -8.76 -1.08 0.16
CA MET A 122 -7.71 -1.96 -0.35
C MET A 122 -8.16 -2.86 -1.50
N VAL A 123 -9.42 -3.30 -1.46
CA VAL A 123 -10.05 -3.95 -2.61
C VAL A 123 -10.13 -2.98 -3.79
N PHE A 124 -10.55 -1.73 -3.57
CA PHE A 124 -10.61 -0.72 -4.64
C PHE A 124 -9.24 -0.45 -5.26
N ILE A 125 -8.22 -0.15 -4.46
CA ILE A 125 -6.85 0.11 -4.96
C ILE A 125 -6.29 -1.10 -5.70
N SER A 126 -6.52 -2.30 -5.18
CA SER A 126 -6.04 -3.52 -5.82
C SER A 126 -6.67 -3.74 -7.20
N LEU A 127 -7.97 -3.48 -7.34
CA LEU A 127 -8.73 -3.77 -8.57
C LEU A 127 -8.69 -2.64 -9.60
N ASP A 128 -8.77 -1.38 -9.17
CA ASP A 128 -8.90 -0.23 -10.06
C ASP A 128 -7.55 0.43 -10.39
N GLU A 129 -6.53 0.25 -9.54
CA GLU A 129 -5.22 0.87 -9.74
C GLU A 129 -4.13 -0.18 -10.00
N LEU A 130 -3.88 -1.09 -9.05
CA LEU A 130 -2.74 -2.00 -9.12
C LEU A 130 -2.91 -3.09 -10.19
N LEU A 131 -4.09 -3.68 -10.33
CA LEU A 131 -4.35 -4.72 -11.33
C LEU A 131 -4.27 -4.19 -12.77
N PRO A 132 -4.89 -3.05 -13.13
CA PRO A 132 -4.76 -2.46 -14.46
C PRO A 132 -3.31 -2.06 -14.75
N ALA A 133 -2.62 -1.44 -13.78
CA ALA A 133 -1.20 -1.11 -13.90
C ALA A 133 -0.35 -2.36 -14.16
N ALA A 134 -0.56 -3.44 -13.41
CA ALA A 134 0.18 -4.69 -13.62
C ALA A 134 -0.07 -5.30 -15.00
N ARG A 135 -1.32 -5.25 -15.49
CA ARG A 135 -1.68 -5.76 -16.83
C ARG A 135 -1.07 -4.95 -17.98
N GLU A 136 -0.93 -3.64 -17.81
CA GLU A 136 -0.35 -2.78 -18.85
C GLU A 136 1.10 -3.17 -19.21
N TYR A 137 1.84 -3.73 -18.24
CA TYR A 137 3.24 -4.12 -18.40
C TYR A 137 3.48 -5.64 -18.39
N ASP A 138 2.43 -6.47 -18.46
CA ASP A 138 2.54 -7.93 -18.48
C ASP A 138 2.53 -8.46 -19.92
N GLU A 139 3.47 -9.35 -20.22
CA GLU A 139 3.52 -10.10 -21.47
C GLU A 139 2.90 -11.49 -21.26
N GLY A 140 1.60 -11.55 -20.93
CA GLY A 140 0.85 -12.81 -20.82
C GLY A 140 -0.12 -12.89 -19.65
N HIS A 141 0.01 -13.93 -18.83
CA HIS A 141 -0.89 -14.25 -17.70
C HIS A 141 -0.21 -14.12 -16.33
N SER A 142 1.01 -13.58 -16.27
CA SER A 142 1.81 -13.50 -15.05
C SER A 142 1.09 -12.68 -13.97
N THR A 143 0.38 -11.62 -14.38
CA THR A 143 -0.45 -10.79 -13.49
C THR A 143 -1.53 -11.61 -12.82
N ILE A 144 -2.24 -12.45 -13.59
CA ILE A 144 -3.32 -13.28 -13.05
C ILE A 144 -2.75 -14.33 -12.10
N TYR A 145 -1.63 -14.96 -12.45
CA TYR A 145 -0.95 -15.90 -11.55
C TYR A 145 -0.51 -15.22 -10.25
N GLY A 146 0.02 -13.99 -10.32
CA GLY A 146 0.37 -13.19 -9.15
C GLY A 146 -0.82 -12.90 -8.25
N VAL A 147 -1.96 -12.49 -8.82
CA VAL A 147 -3.21 -12.24 -8.07
C VAL A 147 -3.71 -13.52 -7.40
N VAL A 148 -3.83 -14.62 -8.15
CA VAL A 148 -4.33 -15.90 -7.63
C VAL A 148 -3.40 -16.44 -6.54
N PHE A 149 -2.09 -16.34 -6.75
CA PHE A 149 -1.10 -16.76 -5.76
C PHE A 149 -1.17 -15.91 -4.48
N GLY A 150 -1.30 -14.59 -4.61
CA GLY A 150 -1.51 -13.69 -3.47
C GLY A 150 -2.79 -14.01 -2.70
N MET A 151 -3.91 -14.25 -3.41
CA MET A 151 -5.16 -14.67 -2.79
C MET A 151 -5.02 -16.01 -2.05
N ALA A 152 -4.28 -16.98 -2.62
CA ALA A 152 -4.01 -18.25 -1.98
C ALA A 152 -3.18 -18.09 -0.69
N ILE A 153 -2.12 -17.26 -0.72
CA ILE A 153 -1.33 -16.93 0.49
C ILE A 153 -2.23 -16.32 1.57
N MET A 154 -3.07 -15.35 1.20
CA MET A 154 -3.99 -14.72 2.15
C MET A 154 -4.96 -15.73 2.75
N ALA A 155 -5.59 -16.57 1.91
CA ALA A 155 -6.51 -17.61 2.38
C ALA A 155 -5.83 -18.59 3.35
N VAL A 156 -4.62 -19.06 3.02
CA VAL A 156 -3.85 -19.96 3.89
C VAL A 156 -3.46 -19.27 5.19
N SER A 157 -3.02 -18.00 5.16
CA SER A 157 -2.68 -17.27 6.38
C SER A 157 -3.89 -17.11 7.30
N ILE A 158 -5.07 -16.83 6.76
CA ILE A 158 -6.30 -16.69 7.54
C ILE A 158 -6.63 -18.02 8.24
N ILE A 159 -6.55 -19.16 7.53
CA ILE A 159 -6.82 -20.48 8.11
C ILE A 159 -5.80 -20.87 9.19
N LEU A 160 -4.55 -20.45 9.05
CA LEU A 160 -3.49 -20.82 10.00
C LEU A 160 -3.47 -19.94 11.27
N PHE A 161 -3.93 -18.70 11.17
CA PHE A 161 -3.80 -17.70 12.26
C PHE A 161 -5.13 -17.27 12.88
N MET A 162 -6.28 -17.75 12.39
CA MET A 162 -7.59 -17.64 13.04
C MET A 162 -8.04 -18.98 13.64
#